data_AF-A0A969ZM17-F1
#
_entry.id   AF-A0A969ZM17-F1
#
_cell.length_a   1.000
_cell.length_b   1.000
_cell.length_c   1.000
_cell.angle_alpha   90.00
_cell.angle_beta   90.00
_cell.angle_gamma   90.00
#
_symmetry.space_group_name_H-M   'P 1'
#
loop_
_entity.id
_entity.type
_entity.pdbx_description
1 polymer ?
#
loop_
_entity_poly.entity_id
_entity_poly.type
_entity_poly.pdbx_seq_one_letter_code
_entity_poly.pdbx_strand_id
1 'polypeptide(L)'
;MYYVLLAILCFILIMVLEAGHLKCEYLKVRSDLGIRIALISDIHMGLLMVSVKDAAKAIKINKPDLIIIAGDLIEREKHIHEVSEWIKEISSGLP
;
A
#
# COMPACT_ATOMS: atom_id res chain seq x y z
N MET A 1 1.56 -26.36 -29.55
CA MET A 1 2.06 -26.41 -28.15
C MET A 1 2.86 -25.17 -27.76
N TYR A 2 3.86 -24.72 -28.54
CA TYR A 2 4.67 -23.53 -28.21
C TYR A 2 3.84 -22.25 -27.98
N TYR A 3 2.86 -21.97 -28.85
CA TYR A 3 1.98 -20.79 -28.70
C TYR A 3 1.11 -20.83 -27.44
N VAL A 4 0.67 -22.01 -27.01
CA VAL A 4 -0.11 -22.17 -25.76
C VAL A 4 0.78 -21.90 -24.56
N LEU A 5 2.02 -22.40 -24.60
CA LEU A 5 3.01 -22.18 -23.54
C LEU A 5 3.42 -20.71 -23.44
N LEU A 6 3.57 -20.03 -24.58
CA LEU A 6 3.81 -18.58 -24.64
C LEU A 6 2.63 -17.78 -24.08
N ALA A 7 1.39 -18.15 -24.41
CA ALA A 7 0.20 -17.48 -23.88
C ALA A 7 0.10 -17.59 -22.36
N ILE A 8 0.39 -18.77 -21.80
CA ILE A 8 0.42 -19.00 -20.34
C ILE A 8 1.51 -18.14 -19.69
N LEU A 9 2.70 -18.07 -20.28
CA LEU A 9 3.78 -17.23 -19.77
C LEU A 9 3.40 -15.74 -19.76
N CYS A 10 2.82 -15.24 -20.85
CA CYS A 10 2.34 -13.85 -20.93
C CYS A 10 1.24 -13.58 -19.89
N PHE A 11 0.31 -14.51 -19.67
CA PHE A 11 -0.74 -14.38 -18.68
C PHE A 11 -0.18 -14.26 -17.25
N ILE A 12 0.80 -15.11 -16.89
CA ILE A 12 1.47 -15.03 -15.59
C ILE A 12 2.19 -13.69 -15.42
N LEU A 13 2.91 -13.22 -16.46
CA LEU A 13 3.60 -11.93 -16.41
C LEU A 13 2.63 -10.77 -16.19
N ILE A 14 1.47 -10.77 -16.84
CA ILE A 14 0.44 -9.74 -16.65
C ILE A 14 -0.07 -9.76 -15.21
N MET A 15 -0.39 -10.94 -14.65
CA MET A 15 -0.86 -11.03 -13.26
C MET A 15 0.19 -10.57 -12.25
N VAL A 16 1.47 -10.86 -12.49
CA VAL A 16 2.58 -10.38 -11.64
C VAL A 16 2.70 -8.85 -11.71
N LEU A 17 2.54 -8.27 -12.90
CA LEU A 17 2.55 -6.81 -13.07
C LEU A 17 1.34 -6.15 -12.38
N GLU A 18 0.14 -6.72 -12.53
CA GLU A 18 -1.07 -6.21 -11.87
C GLU A 18 -0.95 -6.27 -10.34
N ALA A 19 -0.43 -7.36 -9.79
CA ALA A 19 -0.23 -7.50 -8.35
C ALA A 19 0.83 -6.53 -7.79
N GLY A 20 1.77 -6.07 -8.62
CA GLY A 20 2.77 -5.04 -8.26
C GLY A 20 2.26 -3.61 -8.31
N HIS A 21 1.06 -3.36 -8.88
CA HIS A 21 0.52 -2.01 -8.98
C HIS A 21 -0.31 -1.63 -7.75
N LEU A 22 0.16 -0.60 -7.04
CA LEU A 22 -0.58 -0.02 -5.93
C LEU A 22 -1.83 0.70 -6.43
N LYS A 23 -3.00 0.16 -6.10
CA LYS A 23 -4.29 0.83 -6.34
C LYS A 23 -4.66 1.68 -5.12
N CYS A 24 -4.77 2.98 -5.30
CA CYS A 24 -5.33 3.88 -4.29
C CYS A 24 -6.84 3.99 -4.49
N GLU A 25 -7.63 3.65 -3.49
CA GLU A 25 -9.09 3.79 -3.51
C GLU A 25 -9.54 5.01 -2.71
N TYR A 26 -10.57 5.69 -3.21
CA TYR A 26 -11.08 6.93 -2.62
C TYR A 26 -12.56 6.74 -2.29
N LEU A 27 -12.88 6.77 -0.99
CA LEU A 27 -14.24 6.70 -0.50
C LEU A 27 -14.67 8.10 -0.06
N LYS A 28 -15.69 8.65 -0.71
CA LYS A 28 -16.27 9.94 -0.33
C LYS A 28 -17.44 9.71 0.62
N VAL A 29 -17.18 9.89 1.91
CA VAL A 29 -18.24 9.96 2.93
C VAL A 29 -18.78 11.39 2.94
N ARG A 30 -20.12 11.56 2.91
CA ARG A 30 -20.72 12.89 3.07
C ARG A 30 -20.45 13.37 4.50
N SER A 31 -19.51 14.30 4.62
CA SER A 31 -19.10 14.90 5.88
C SER A 31 -18.79 16.36 5.62
N ASP A 32 -19.32 17.25 6.46
CA ASP A 32 -19.08 18.70 6.38
C ASP A 32 -17.70 19.10 6.94
N LEU A 33 -16.94 18.14 7.49
CA LEU A 33 -15.64 18.39 8.12
C LEU A 33 -14.50 18.66 7.10
N GLY A 34 -14.65 18.25 5.84
CA GLY A 34 -13.61 18.46 4.82
C GLY A 34 -12.28 17.72 5.04
N ILE A 35 -12.26 16.76 5.96
CA ILE A 35 -11.06 16.00 6.35
C ILE A 35 -10.79 14.87 5.34
N ARG A 36 -9.52 14.68 4.97
CA ARG A 36 -9.06 13.51 4.21
C ARG A 36 -8.37 12.52 5.13
N ILE A 37 -8.85 11.29 5.13
CA ILE A 37 -8.32 10.22 5.98
C ILE A 37 -7.68 9.17 5.07
N ALA A 38 -6.42 8.84 5.32
CA ALA A 38 -5.77 7.69 4.71
C ALA A 38 -5.98 6.47 5.61
N LEU A 39 -6.85 5.55 5.20
CA LEU A 39 -6.99 4.25 5.87
C LEU A 39 -6.02 3.26 5.21
N ILE A 40 -5.10 2.77 6.01
CA ILE A 40 -4.10 1.79 5.65
C ILE A 40 -4.50 0.49 6.33
N SER A 41 -4.73 -0.57 5.57
CA SER A 41 -5.10 -1.86 6.16
C SER A 41 -4.26 -3.01 5.64
N ASP A 42 -4.00 -3.96 6.54
CA ASP A 42 -3.42 -5.27 6.25
C ASP A 42 -2.08 -5.19 5.48
N ILE A 43 -1.20 -4.28 5.90
CA ILE A 43 0.16 -4.15 5.37
C ILE A 43 0.99 -5.29 5.93
N HIS A 44 0.92 -6.42 5.24
CA HIS A 44 1.89 -7.49 5.39
C HIS A 44 3.18 -7.06 4.67
N MET A 45 4.07 -6.33 5.36
CA MET A 45 5.35 -5.86 4.78
C MET A 45 6.20 -6.99 4.17
N GLY A 46 6.03 -8.24 4.61
CA GLY A 46 6.71 -9.40 4.05
C GLY A 46 6.11 -10.00 2.76
N LEU A 47 4.88 -9.62 2.40
CA LEU A 47 4.11 -10.20 1.28
C LEU A 47 3.63 -9.14 0.26
N LEU A 48 3.85 -7.86 0.53
CA LEU A 48 3.52 -6.79 -0.40
C LEU A 48 4.43 -6.84 -1.63
N MET A 49 3.82 -7.07 -2.79
CA MET A 49 4.49 -6.86 -4.09
C MET A 49 4.70 -5.38 -4.41
N VAL A 50 4.10 -4.48 -3.62
CA VAL A 50 4.29 -3.03 -3.71
C VAL A 50 5.40 -2.61 -2.75
N SER A 51 6.30 -1.73 -3.22
CA SER A 51 7.35 -1.22 -2.35
C SER A 51 6.80 -0.29 -1.27
N VAL A 52 7.40 -0.36 -0.08
CA VAL A 52 7.12 0.53 1.07
C VAL A 52 7.24 2.01 0.68
N LYS A 53 8.15 2.33 -0.25
CA LYS A 53 8.37 3.68 -0.79
C LYS A 53 7.21 4.15 -1.66
N ASP A 54 6.64 3.28 -2.49
CA ASP A 54 5.50 3.63 -3.34
C ASP A 54 4.25 3.89 -2.50
N ALA A 55 4.05 3.11 -1.43
CA ALA A 55 3.00 3.37 -0.45
C ALA A 55 3.18 4.73 0.26
N ALA A 56 4.40 5.03 0.72
CA ALA A 56 4.72 6.33 1.33
C ALA A 56 4.48 7.49 0.35
N LYS A 57 4.88 7.32 -0.91
CA LYS A 57 4.68 8.30 -1.97
C LYS A 57 3.20 8.52 -2.26
N ALA A 58 2.40 7.46 -2.31
CA ALA A 58 0.95 7.56 -2.51
C ALA A 58 0.26 8.35 -1.38
N ILE A 59 0.66 8.13 -0.14
CA ILE A 59 0.15 8.88 1.02
C ILE A 59 0.52 10.37 0.89
N LYS A 60 1.79 10.68 0.61
CA LYS A 60 2.29 12.06 0.46
C LYS A 60 1.60 12.83 -0.67
N ILE A 61 1.35 12.18 -1.82
CA ILE A 61 0.67 12.81 -2.96
C ILE A 61 -0.78 13.18 -2.61
N ASN A 62 -1.46 12.32 -1.85
CA ASN A 62 -2.86 12.52 -1.49
C ASN A 62 -3.09 13.49 -0.33
N LYS A 63 -2.02 13.82 0.43
CA LYS A 63 -2.02 14.80 1.52
C LYS A 63 -3.19 14.57 2.50
N PRO A 64 -3.29 13.39 3.14
CA PRO A 64 -4.30 13.18 4.17
C PRO A 64 -4.03 14.10 5.37
N ASP A 65 -5.09 14.37 6.13
CA ASP A 65 -5.05 15.11 7.38
C ASP A 65 -4.95 14.17 8.60
N LEU A 66 -5.25 12.88 8.41
CA LEU A 66 -5.16 11.80 9.41
C LEU A 66 -4.78 10.48 8.73
N ILE A 67 -3.91 9.70 9.36
CA ILE A 67 -3.60 8.33 8.92
C ILE A 67 -4.18 7.35 9.94
N ILE A 68 -4.98 6.40 9.47
CA ILE A 68 -5.49 5.28 10.28
C ILE A 68 -4.83 4.01 9.78
N ILE A 69 -4.13 3.30 10.67
CA ILE A 69 -3.59 1.98 10.36
C ILE A 69 -4.48 0.93 11.05
N ALA A 70 -5.05 0.00 10.29
CA ALA A 70 -5.98 -1.01 10.76
C ALA A 70 -5.57 -2.42 10.31
N GLY A 71 -5.55 -3.38 11.23
CA GLY A 71 -5.08 -4.74 10.95
C GLY A 71 -3.59 -4.91 11.19
N ASP A 72 -3.00 -5.93 10.57
CA ASP A 72 -1.65 -6.36 10.91
C ASP A 72 -0.60 -5.61 10.07
N LEU A 73 0.34 -4.99 10.77
CA LEU A 73 1.43 -4.20 10.19
C LEU A 73 2.79 -4.90 10.33
N ILE A 74 2.93 -5.72 11.38
CA ILE A 74 4.16 -6.40 11.76
C ILE A 74 3.88 -7.90 11.79
N GLU A 75 4.42 -8.61 10.80
CA GLU A 75 4.28 -10.05 10.70
C GLU A 75 5.34 -10.80 11.53
N ARG A 76 6.54 -10.21 11.67
CA ARG A 76 7.66 -10.75 12.45
C ARG A 76 8.43 -9.63 13.14
N GLU A 77 9.00 -9.92 14.32
CA GLU A 77 9.75 -8.95 15.14
C GLU A 77 10.88 -8.24 14.38
N LYS A 78 11.55 -8.95 13.45
CA LYS A 78 12.63 -8.39 12.61
C LYS A 78 12.18 -7.20 11.74
N HIS A 79 10.88 -7.07 11.46
CA HIS A 79 10.33 -5.98 10.64
C HIS A 79 9.90 -4.76 11.46
N ILE A 80 9.94 -4.82 12.80
CA ILE A 80 9.53 -3.71 13.68
C ILE A 80 10.32 -2.43 13.36
N HIS A 81 11.62 -2.57 13.09
CA HIS A 81 12.48 -1.42 12.79
C HIS A 81 12.09 -0.75 11.47
N GLU A 82 11.93 -1.54 10.40
CA GLU A 82 11.52 -1.06 9.07
C GLU A 82 10.15 -0.40 9.11
N VAL A 83 9.20 -1.01 9.84
CA VAL A 83 7.86 -0.45 10.07
C VAL A 83 7.95 0.88 10.83
N SER A 84 8.78 0.96 11.87
CA SER A 84 8.96 2.18 12.67
C SER A 84 9.52 3.33 11.84
N GLU A 85 10.53 3.07 11.01
CA GLU A 85 11.09 4.06 10.10
C GLU A 85 10.07 4.51 9.06
N TRP A 86 9.32 3.57 8.50
CA TRP A 86 8.28 3.88 7.52
C TRP A 86 7.15 4.72 8.11
N ILE A 87 6.66 4.37 9.31
CA ILE A 87 5.64 5.16 10.01
C ILE A 87 6.14 6.59 10.21
N LYS A 88 7.38 6.77 10.69
CA LYS A 88 7.99 8.11 10.85
C LYS A 88 8.06 8.89 9.54
N GLU A 89 8.31 8.20 8.42
CA GLU A 89 8.35 8.83 7.11
C GLU A 89 6.98 9.33 6.66
N ILE A 90 5.91 8.56 6.90
CA ILE A 90 4.55 8.89 6.45
C ILE A 90 3.79 9.80 7.43
N SER A 91 4.09 9.74 8.73
CA SER A 91 3.39 10.48 9.78
C SER A 91 4.01 11.86 10.07
N SER A 92 4.99 12.31 9.28
CA SER A 92 5.68 13.57 9.54
C SER A 92 4.70 14.75 9.50
N GLY A 93 4.31 15.23 10.68
CA GLY A 93 3.33 16.31 10.85
C GLY A 93 1.86 15.88 10.79
N LEU A 94 1.57 14.58 10.82
CA LEU A 94 0.21 14.02 10.81
C LEU A 94 -0.06 13.21 12.10
N PRO A 95 -1.29 13.31 12.65
CA PRO A 95 -1.75 12.42 13.70
C PRO A 95 -1.99 10.99 13.20
#